data_AF-A0A0D0DHP3-F1
#
_entry.id   AF-A0A0D0DHP3-F1
#
_cell.length_a   1.000
_cell.length_b   1.000
_cell.length_c   1.000
_cell.angle_alpha   90.00
_cell.angle_beta   90.00
_cell.angle_gamma   90.00
#
_symmetry.space_group_name_H-M   'P 1'
#
loop_
_entity.id
_entity.type
_entity.pdbx_description
1 polymer ?
#
loop_
_entity_poly.entity_id
_entity_poly.type
_entity_poly.pdbx_seq_one_letter_code
_entity_poly.pdbx_strand_id
1 'polypeptide(L)'
;MGARESTGKNESHESSIPDYYELFGVEESATADEIKKAYRRLALIHHPDRNKDDVERATKRFAAIQQAYEVLSDEQERAWYDSHKASLVPEPDAEIVFEDVRRGALPPRAGDRGLTVRHLSQFFDTTIWSGFADSEEGFFTLYRNLFSRLAQEESMVSEIEYPSFGFSTWSWTSPTTPSEAARNFYNAWLNFSTMKQFTWMEQYNAVNAPDRRIRR
;
A
#
# COMPACT_ATOMS: atom_id res chain seq x y z
N MET A 1 -3.90 -40.01 15.47
CA MET A 1 -5.08 -39.70 14.63
C MET A 1 -6.15 -39.11 15.53
N GLY A 2 -6.57 -37.85 15.46
CA GLY A 2 -6.16 -36.68 14.69
C GLY A 2 -6.64 -35.45 15.46
N ALA A 3 -5.77 -34.45 15.57
CA ALA A 3 -6.08 -33.17 16.18
C ALA A 3 -7.08 -32.43 15.29
N ARG A 4 -8.18 -31.95 15.87
CA ARG A 4 -9.05 -30.96 15.26
C ARG A 4 -8.60 -29.59 15.77
N GLU A 5 -7.72 -28.95 15.02
CA GLU A 5 -7.41 -27.54 15.20
C GLU A 5 -8.58 -26.72 14.64
N SER A 6 -9.26 -26.04 15.57
CA SER A 6 -10.28 -25.05 15.30
C SER A 6 -9.63 -23.78 14.77
N THR A 7 -9.84 -23.46 13.51
CA THR A 7 -9.52 -22.16 12.92
C THR A 7 -10.38 -21.08 13.58
N GLY A 8 -9.73 -20.23 14.37
CA GLY A 8 -10.30 -19.02 14.95
C GLY A 8 -10.79 -18.10 13.84
N LYS A 9 -12.10 -17.91 13.80
CA LYS A 9 -12.80 -16.98 12.91
C LYS A 9 -12.47 -15.56 13.37
N ASN A 10 -11.65 -14.85 12.60
CA ASN A 10 -11.33 -13.45 12.86
C ASN A 10 -12.52 -12.60 12.40
N GLU A 11 -13.48 -12.37 13.31
CA GLU A 11 -14.53 -11.36 13.14
C GLU A 11 -13.88 -9.98 13.27
N SER A 12 -13.64 -9.32 12.13
CA SER A 12 -13.17 -7.93 12.09
C SER A 12 -14.04 -7.11 11.15
N HIS A 13 -14.72 -6.14 11.76
CA HIS A 13 -15.32 -4.92 11.20
C HIS A 13 -16.15 -5.02 9.90
N GLU A 14 -17.46 -5.13 10.11
CA GLU A 14 -18.52 -4.92 9.13
C GLU A 14 -18.67 -3.43 8.76
N SER A 15 -17.66 -2.87 8.09
CA SER A 15 -17.75 -1.65 7.27
C SER A 15 -16.43 -1.41 6.51
N SER A 16 -15.76 -2.47 6.03
CA SER A 16 -14.71 -2.28 5.01
C SER A 16 -15.41 -2.07 3.67
N ILE A 17 -15.00 -1.04 2.94
CA ILE A 17 -15.39 -0.86 1.54
C ILE A 17 -14.99 -2.16 0.83
N PRO A 18 -15.92 -2.88 0.17
CA PRO A 18 -15.61 -4.18 -0.41
C PRO A 18 -14.52 -4.00 -1.46
N ASP A 19 -13.39 -4.68 -1.27
CA ASP A 19 -12.36 -4.74 -2.28
C ASP A 19 -12.91 -5.51 -3.49
N TYR A 20 -13.02 -4.83 -4.64
CA TYR A 20 -13.60 -5.42 -5.84
C TYR A 20 -12.76 -6.59 -6.36
N TYR A 21 -11.45 -6.58 -6.11
CA TYR A 21 -10.55 -7.68 -6.45
C TYR A 21 -10.79 -8.91 -5.57
N GLU A 22 -10.94 -8.71 -4.25
CA GLU A 22 -11.29 -9.78 -3.32
C GLU A 22 -12.69 -10.36 -3.61
N LEU A 23 -13.64 -9.51 -4.03
CA LEU A 23 -14.98 -9.95 -4.43
C LEU A 23 -14.92 -10.89 -5.64
N PHE A 24 -14.03 -10.63 -6.61
CA PHE A 24 -13.80 -11.51 -7.75
C PHE A 24 -12.89 -12.71 -7.42
N GLY A 25 -12.12 -12.62 -6.33
CA GLY A 25 -11.10 -13.59 -5.94
C GLY A 25 -9.93 -13.59 -6.93
N VAL A 26 -9.56 -12.42 -7.43
CA VAL A 26 -8.46 -12.20 -8.39
C VAL A 26 -7.46 -11.22 -7.80
N GLU A 27 -6.22 -11.26 -8.28
CA GLU A 27 -5.16 -10.33 -7.84
C GLU A 27 -5.36 -8.93 -8.46
N GLU A 28 -4.81 -7.88 -7.83
CA GLU A 28 -4.85 -6.51 -8.36
C GLU A 28 -4.16 -6.37 -9.72
N SER A 29 -3.21 -7.26 -10.03
CA SER A 29 -2.52 -7.38 -11.31
C SER A 29 -3.33 -8.12 -12.39
N ALA A 30 -4.55 -8.57 -12.07
CA ALA A 30 -5.35 -9.38 -12.99
C ALA A 30 -5.67 -8.65 -14.30
N THR A 31 -5.65 -9.39 -15.39
CA THR A 31 -5.98 -8.88 -16.72
C THR A 31 -7.49 -8.70 -16.92
N ALA A 32 -7.91 -7.84 -17.85
CA ALA A 32 -9.33 -7.63 -18.17
C ALA A 32 -10.06 -8.94 -18.54
N ASP A 33 -9.35 -9.89 -19.17
CA ASP A 33 -9.87 -11.21 -19.50
C ASP A 33 -10.13 -12.09 -18.27
N GLU A 34 -9.27 -12.00 -17.26
CA GLU A 34 -9.44 -12.72 -15.99
C GLU A 34 -10.62 -12.16 -15.19
N ILE A 35 -10.74 -10.84 -15.12
CA ILE A 35 -11.88 -10.15 -14.49
C ILE A 35 -13.19 -10.55 -15.18
N LYS A 36 -13.22 -10.57 -16.52
CA LYS A 36 -14.39 -11.01 -17.31
C LYS A 36 -14.73 -12.49 -17.11
N LYS A 37 -13.73 -13.36 -16.92
CA LYS A 37 -13.97 -14.78 -16.60
C LYS A 37 -14.53 -14.92 -15.17
N ALA A 38 -13.97 -14.21 -14.20
CA ALA A 38 -14.42 -14.22 -12.82
C ALA A 38 -15.86 -13.70 -12.68
N TYR A 39 -16.19 -12.59 -13.36
CA TYR A 39 -17.54 -12.05 -13.43
C TYR A 39 -18.56 -13.07 -13.96
N ARG A 40 -18.28 -13.72 -15.10
CA ARG A 40 -19.18 -14.73 -15.67
C ARG A 40 -19.42 -15.90 -14.72
N ARG A 41 -18.36 -16.36 -14.03
CA ARG A 41 -18.46 -17.44 -13.03
C ARG A 41 -19.35 -17.03 -11.85
N LEU A 42 -19.11 -15.85 -11.28
CA LEU A 42 -19.82 -15.36 -10.10
C LEU A 42 -21.26 -14.95 -10.40
N ALA A 43 -21.51 -14.37 -11.58
CA ALA A 43 -22.86 -14.06 -12.06
C ALA A 43 -23.73 -15.31 -12.16
N LEU A 44 -23.17 -16.44 -12.66
CA LEU A 44 -23.89 -17.72 -12.71
C LEU A 44 -24.15 -18.31 -11.32
N ILE A 45 -23.24 -18.11 -10.37
CA ILE A 45 -23.37 -18.63 -9.00
C ILE A 45 -24.40 -17.84 -8.20
N HIS A 46 -24.39 -16.51 -8.32
CA HIS A 46 -25.24 -15.60 -7.57
C HIS A 46 -26.50 -15.15 -8.32
N HIS A 47 -26.81 -15.75 -9.47
CA HIS A 47 -28.01 -15.42 -10.22
C HIS A 47 -29.29 -15.69 -9.39
N PRO A 48 -30.24 -14.74 -9.31
CA PRO A 48 -31.45 -14.89 -8.48
C PRO A 48 -32.32 -16.07 -8.92
N ASP A 49 -32.29 -16.46 -10.20
CA ASP A 49 -33.02 -17.64 -10.69
C ASP A 49 -32.44 -18.97 -10.18
N ARG A 50 -31.16 -19.02 -9.79
CA ARG A 50 -30.53 -20.26 -9.27
C ARG A 50 -30.59 -20.36 -7.75
N ASN A 51 -30.73 -19.24 -7.06
CA ASN A 51 -30.78 -19.14 -5.59
C ASN A 51 -32.17 -18.67 -5.12
N LYS A 52 -33.21 -19.45 -5.45
CA LYS A 52 -34.61 -19.14 -5.13
C LYS A 52 -34.90 -19.15 -3.63
N ASP A 53 -34.06 -19.84 -2.84
CA ASP A 53 -34.21 -19.95 -1.38
C ASP A 53 -33.55 -18.78 -0.61
N ASP A 54 -32.69 -17.99 -1.27
CA ASP A 54 -31.92 -16.89 -0.67
C ASP A 54 -31.80 -15.69 -1.62
N VAL A 55 -32.95 -15.31 -2.20
CA VAL A 55 -33.04 -14.29 -3.26
C VAL A 55 -32.47 -12.95 -2.78
N GLU A 56 -32.76 -12.53 -1.55
CA GLU A 56 -32.29 -11.23 -1.06
C GLU A 56 -30.77 -11.13 -0.97
N ARG A 57 -30.10 -12.16 -0.45
CA ARG A 57 -28.62 -12.19 -0.38
C ARG A 57 -28.00 -12.35 -1.77
N ALA A 58 -28.61 -13.17 -2.64
CA ALA A 58 -28.18 -13.34 -4.02
C ALA A 58 -28.27 -12.01 -4.79
N THR A 59 -29.38 -11.27 -4.69
CA THR A 59 -29.55 -9.96 -5.34
C THR A 59 -28.56 -8.92 -4.82
N LYS A 60 -28.33 -8.83 -3.50
CA LYS A 60 -27.32 -7.92 -2.93
C LYS A 60 -25.91 -8.22 -3.43
N ARG A 61 -25.50 -9.50 -3.41
CA ARG A 61 -24.19 -9.93 -3.93
C ARG A 61 -24.07 -9.72 -5.43
N PHE A 62 -25.12 -10.02 -6.19
CA PHE A 62 -25.14 -9.82 -7.63
C PHE A 62 -25.01 -8.33 -7.99
N ALA A 63 -25.69 -7.44 -7.27
CA ALA A 63 -25.53 -6.00 -7.43
C ALA A 63 -24.09 -5.55 -7.15
N ALA A 64 -23.46 -6.05 -6.08
CA ALA A 64 -22.06 -5.75 -5.77
C ALA A 64 -21.10 -6.27 -6.85
N ILE A 65 -21.32 -7.49 -7.35
CA ILE A 65 -20.53 -8.09 -8.45
C ILE A 65 -20.65 -7.27 -9.73
N GLN A 66 -21.85 -6.77 -10.03
CA GLN A 66 -22.09 -5.97 -11.22
C GLN A 66 -21.45 -4.58 -11.12
N GLN A 67 -21.53 -3.94 -9.94
CA GLN A 67 -20.84 -2.69 -9.67
C GLN A 67 -19.32 -2.85 -9.77
N ALA A 68 -18.76 -3.91 -9.20
CA ALA A 68 -17.34 -4.22 -9.30
C ALA A 68 -16.90 -4.44 -10.76
N TYR A 69 -17.72 -5.10 -11.57
CA TYR A 69 -17.42 -5.32 -12.99
C TYR A 69 -17.46 -4.01 -13.78
N GLU A 70 -18.44 -3.13 -13.55
CA GLU A 70 -18.52 -1.83 -14.23
C GLU A 70 -17.23 -1.04 -14.04
N VAL A 71 -16.77 -0.94 -12.78
CA VAL A 71 -15.54 -0.21 -12.41
C VAL A 71 -14.27 -0.88 -12.92
N LEU A 72 -14.12 -2.19 -12.77
CA LEU A 72 -12.89 -2.90 -13.14
C LEU A 72 -12.79 -3.25 -14.64
N SER A 73 -13.88 -3.12 -15.40
CA SER A 73 -13.89 -3.44 -16.83
C SER A 73 -13.39 -2.31 -17.73
N ASP A 74 -13.50 -1.06 -17.28
CA ASP A 74 -12.99 0.12 -17.99
C ASP A 74 -11.62 0.48 -17.40
N GLU A 75 -10.59 0.60 -18.25
CA GLU A 75 -9.23 0.94 -17.83
C GLU A 75 -9.17 2.28 -17.09
N GLN A 76 -9.99 3.25 -17.50
CA GLN A 76 -10.03 4.57 -16.88
C GLN A 76 -10.72 4.52 -15.51
N GLU A 77 -11.82 3.77 -15.37
CA GLU A 77 -12.51 3.59 -14.09
C GLU A 77 -11.73 2.67 -13.14
N ARG A 78 -10.95 1.72 -13.67
CA ARG A 78 -10.02 0.88 -12.90
C ARG A 78 -8.87 1.70 -12.34
N ALA A 79 -8.17 2.47 -13.17
CA ALA A 79 -7.11 3.37 -12.70
C ALA A 79 -7.64 4.39 -11.67
N TRP A 80 -8.88 4.85 -11.85
CA TRP A 80 -9.57 5.66 -10.86
C TRP A 80 -9.80 4.92 -9.55
N TYR A 81 -10.36 3.71 -9.61
CA TYR A 81 -10.60 2.88 -8.44
C TYR A 81 -9.31 2.57 -7.69
N ASP A 82 -8.24 2.21 -8.40
CA ASP A 82 -6.94 1.87 -7.81
C ASP A 82 -6.32 3.10 -7.12
N SER A 83 -6.38 4.27 -7.76
CA SER A 83 -5.89 5.53 -7.17
C SER A 83 -6.73 6.02 -5.98
N HIS A 84 -8.03 5.73 -5.96
CA HIS A 84 -8.94 6.14 -4.88
C HIS A 84 -9.05 5.10 -3.77
N LYS A 85 -8.79 3.82 -4.04
CA LYS A 85 -8.74 2.78 -3.02
C LYS A 85 -7.64 3.09 -2.02
N ALA A 86 -6.45 3.47 -2.48
CA ALA A 86 -5.36 3.95 -1.61
C ALA A 86 -5.75 5.20 -0.79
N SER A 87 -6.71 6.01 -1.27
CA SER A 87 -7.18 7.20 -0.56
C SER A 87 -8.35 6.92 0.40
N LEU A 88 -9.16 5.90 0.12
CA LEU A 88 -10.31 5.49 0.94
C LEU A 88 -9.93 4.57 2.09
N VAL A 89 -8.78 3.88 2.00
CA VAL A 89 -8.21 3.15 3.13
C VAL A 89 -7.79 4.18 4.20
N PRO A 90 -8.25 4.04 5.47
CA PRO A 90 -7.76 4.85 6.57
C PRO A 90 -6.23 4.81 6.59
N GLU A 91 -5.56 5.95 6.83
CA GLU A 91 -4.10 5.90 6.99
C GLU A 91 -3.74 4.83 8.03
N PRO A 92 -2.80 3.93 7.73
CA PRO A 92 -2.37 2.93 8.68
C PRO A 92 -1.88 3.62 9.94
N ASP A 93 -2.18 3.05 11.12
CA ASP A 93 -1.76 3.66 12.38
C ASP A 93 -0.23 3.86 12.38
N ALA A 94 0.21 5.07 12.77
CA ALA A 94 1.62 5.44 12.75
C ALA A 94 2.51 4.46 13.52
N GLU A 95 1.99 3.89 14.60
CA GLU A 95 2.68 2.90 15.42
C GLU A 95 2.95 1.58 14.68
N ILE A 96 2.00 1.15 13.83
CA ILE A 96 2.14 -0.07 13.03
C ILE A 96 3.21 0.15 11.96
N VAL A 97 3.14 1.29 11.26
CA VAL A 97 4.12 1.65 10.24
C VAL A 97 5.52 1.80 10.85
N PHE A 98 5.60 2.36 12.07
CA PHE A 98 6.85 2.51 12.79
C PHE A 98 7.49 1.15 13.13
N GLU A 99 6.71 0.19 13.63
CA GLU A 99 7.20 -1.18 13.88
C GLU A 99 7.59 -1.90 12.59
N ASP A 100 6.84 -1.69 11.50
CA ASP A 100 7.19 -2.24 10.18
C ASP A 100 8.52 -1.68 9.67
N VAL A 101 8.74 -0.37 9.81
CA VAL A 101 10.01 0.27 9.46
C VAL A 101 11.13 -0.24 10.36
N ARG A 102 10.89 -0.40 11.67
CA ARG A 102 11.88 -0.98 12.59
C ARG A 102 12.30 -2.38 12.14
N ARG A 103 11.35 -3.21 11.69
CA ARG A 103 11.60 -4.57 11.18
C ARG A 103 12.18 -4.60 9.76
N GLY A 104 12.22 -3.47 9.05
CA GLY A 104 12.62 -3.43 7.64
C GLY A 104 11.62 -4.13 6.72
N ALA A 105 10.34 -4.16 7.11
CA ALA A 105 9.30 -4.80 6.31
C ALA A 105 9.06 -4.05 4.99
N LEU A 106 8.74 -4.82 3.95
CA LEU A 106 8.38 -4.30 2.63
C LEU A 106 7.05 -3.53 2.69
N PRO A 107 6.82 -2.58 1.79
CA PRO A 107 5.53 -1.89 1.71
C PRO A 107 4.39 -2.88 1.52
N PRO A 108 3.31 -2.78 2.31
CA PRO A 108 2.20 -3.71 2.23
C PRO A 108 1.52 -3.69 0.85
N ARG A 109 1.54 -2.54 0.15
CA ARG A 109 0.99 -2.40 -1.21
C ARG A 109 1.82 -1.44 -2.06
N ALA A 110 2.07 -1.79 -3.32
CA ALA A 110 2.90 -1.04 -4.27
C ALA A 110 2.24 0.24 -4.85
N GLY A 111 1.16 0.71 -4.25
CA GLY A 111 0.43 1.92 -4.66
C GLY A 111 -0.21 2.68 -3.50
N ASP A 112 0.11 2.33 -2.25
CA ASP A 112 -0.35 3.08 -1.09
C ASP A 112 0.34 4.46 -1.02
N ARG A 113 -0.26 5.39 -0.26
CA ARG A 113 0.20 6.78 -0.03
C ARG A 113 1.68 6.90 0.41
N GLY A 114 2.32 5.80 0.77
CA GLY A 114 3.70 5.73 1.25
C GLY A 114 3.83 6.24 2.68
N LEU A 115 5.07 6.52 3.10
CA LEU A 115 5.34 7.22 4.35
C LEU A 115 4.76 8.64 4.31
N THR A 116 3.78 8.92 5.17
CA THR A 116 3.18 10.25 5.31
C THR A 116 3.95 11.09 6.33
N VAL A 117 3.67 12.40 6.38
CA VAL A 117 4.28 13.29 7.38
C VAL A 117 3.97 12.82 8.81
N ARG A 118 2.80 12.21 9.04
CA ARG A 118 2.43 11.65 10.35
C ARG A 118 3.34 10.49 10.72
N HIS A 119 3.61 9.57 9.79
CA HIS A 119 4.54 8.45 10.01
C HIS A 119 5.95 8.96 10.27
N LEU A 120 6.41 9.96 9.52
CA LEU A 120 7.74 10.57 9.69
C LEU A 120 7.87 11.33 11.00
N SER A 121 6.78 11.90 11.53
CA SER A 121 6.83 12.73 12.74
C SER A 121 7.39 11.99 13.95
N GLN A 122 7.10 10.69 14.07
CA GLN A 122 7.60 9.82 15.14
C GLN A 122 9.12 9.60 15.07
N PHE A 123 9.73 9.71 13.88
CA PHE A 123 11.18 9.58 13.69
C PHE A 123 11.97 10.84 14.09
N PHE A 124 11.29 11.94 14.41
CA PHE A 124 11.93 13.12 14.98
C PHE A 124 12.12 13.02 16.50
N ASP A 125 11.46 12.06 17.15
CA ASP A 125 11.60 11.86 18.58
C ASP A 125 12.93 11.17 18.89
N THR A 126 13.73 11.79 19.76
CA THR A 126 15.09 11.31 20.06
C THR A 126 15.14 10.12 21.00
N THR A 127 13.99 9.65 21.46
CA THR A 127 13.84 8.57 22.46
C THR A 127 13.61 7.20 21.83
N ILE A 128 13.51 7.12 20.51
CA ILE A 128 13.13 5.90 19.78
C ILE A 128 14.27 4.89 19.59
N TRP A 129 15.52 5.27 19.89
CA TRP A 129 16.70 4.41 19.73
C TRP A 129 17.45 4.21 21.07
N SER A 130 18.00 3.01 21.26
CA SER A 130 18.76 2.61 22.47
C SER A 130 20.27 2.51 22.20
N GLY A 131 20.82 3.48 21.47
CA GLY A 131 22.26 3.66 21.26
C GLY A 131 22.66 3.91 19.80
N PHE A 132 23.96 4.10 19.57
CA PHE A 132 24.55 4.40 18.25
C PHE A 132 25.24 3.18 17.61
N ALA A 133 24.99 1.97 18.12
CA ALA A 133 25.50 0.75 17.50
C ALA A 133 24.56 0.28 16.37
N ASP A 134 25.02 -0.67 15.55
CA ASP A 134 24.18 -1.38 14.55
C ASP A 134 23.33 -2.49 15.20
N SER A 135 22.80 -2.26 16.41
CA SER A 135 21.85 -3.18 17.06
C SER A 135 20.45 -3.04 16.47
N GLU A 136 19.54 -3.98 16.77
CA GLU A 136 18.14 -3.94 16.28
C GLU A 136 17.39 -2.66 16.72
N GLU A 137 17.69 -2.18 17.92
CA GLU A 137 17.17 -0.90 18.46
C GLU A 137 18.15 0.27 18.27
N GLY A 138 19.22 0.05 17.51
CA GLY A 138 20.27 1.02 17.27
C GLY A 138 19.84 2.10 16.29
N PHE A 139 20.34 3.32 16.49
CA PHE A 139 20.10 4.47 15.62
C PHE A 139 20.37 4.14 14.15
N PHE A 140 21.53 3.56 13.84
CA PHE A 140 21.91 3.29 12.45
C PHE A 140 21.00 2.27 11.77
N THR A 141 20.57 1.22 12.47
CA THR A 141 19.64 0.22 11.92
C THR A 141 18.28 0.83 11.65
N LEU A 142 17.75 1.61 12.59
CA LEU A 142 16.43 2.21 12.48
C LEU A 142 16.36 3.21 11.31
N TYR A 143 17.33 4.13 11.22
CA TYR A 143 17.37 5.09 10.11
C TYR A 143 17.77 4.43 8.79
N ARG A 144 18.61 3.39 8.80
CA ARG A 144 18.89 2.59 7.59
C ARG A 144 17.60 1.98 7.04
N ASN A 145 16.80 1.36 7.90
CA ASN A 145 15.55 0.75 7.46
C ASN A 145 14.56 1.82 6.96
N LEU A 146 14.48 2.98 7.62
CA LEU A 146 13.66 4.11 7.16
C LEU A 146 14.07 4.62 5.78
N PHE A 147 15.37 4.90 5.57
CA PHE A 147 15.87 5.41 4.28
C PHE A 147 15.82 4.35 3.19
N SER A 148 16.08 3.08 3.51
CA SER A 148 15.88 1.97 2.57
C SER A 148 14.42 1.87 2.14
N ARG A 149 13.48 2.07 3.08
CA ARG A 149 12.05 2.09 2.77
C ARG A 149 11.68 3.29 1.89
N LEU A 150 12.15 4.49 2.21
CA LEU A 150 11.95 5.67 1.37
C LEU A 150 12.51 5.48 -0.05
N ALA A 151 13.72 4.94 -0.17
CA ALA A 151 14.35 4.65 -1.46
C ALA A 151 13.52 3.66 -2.29
N GLN A 152 13.01 2.60 -1.65
CA GLN A 152 12.19 1.60 -2.31
C GLN A 152 10.87 2.21 -2.79
N GLU A 153 10.21 3.04 -1.99
CA GLU A 153 8.98 3.72 -2.40
C GLU A 153 9.22 4.69 -3.58
N GLU A 154 10.35 5.39 -3.61
CA GLU A 154 10.69 6.27 -4.73
C GLU A 154 11.09 5.51 -5.99
N SER A 155 11.71 4.33 -5.86
CA SER A 155 12.06 3.47 -7.00
C SER A 155 10.84 2.92 -7.75
N MET A 156 9.67 2.93 -7.12
CA MET A 156 8.41 2.54 -7.78
C MET A 156 7.92 3.62 -8.75
N VAL A 157 8.30 4.88 -8.51
CA VAL A 157 7.81 6.04 -9.26
C VAL A 157 8.91 6.64 -10.15
N SER A 158 10.16 6.50 -9.76
CA SER A 158 11.32 7.09 -10.44
C SER A 158 12.41 6.05 -10.68
N GLU A 159 13.20 6.23 -11.74
CA GLU A 159 14.36 5.39 -12.05
C GLU A 159 15.63 5.81 -11.29
N ILE A 160 15.50 6.72 -10.30
CA ILE A 160 16.63 7.24 -9.54
C ILE A 160 16.96 6.26 -8.41
N GLU A 161 18.18 5.73 -8.44
CA GLU A 161 18.69 4.87 -7.37
C GLU A 161 19.27 5.70 -6.23
N TYR A 162 18.73 5.54 -5.02
CA TYR A 162 19.21 6.24 -3.84
C TYR A 162 20.21 5.39 -3.03
N PRO A 163 21.35 5.96 -2.59
CA PRO A 163 22.30 5.25 -1.77
C PRO A 163 21.71 4.92 -0.39
N SER A 164 22.15 3.80 0.20
CA SER A 164 21.75 3.41 1.55
C SER A 164 22.35 4.32 2.63
N PHE A 165 21.70 4.39 3.80
CA PHE A 165 22.15 5.18 4.97
C PHE A 165 23.54 4.77 5.47
N GLY A 166 23.87 3.49 5.37
CA GLY A 166 25.14 2.93 5.81
C GLY A 166 25.10 2.20 7.16
N PHE A 167 26.29 2.00 7.71
CA PHE A 167 26.55 1.33 8.98
C PHE A 167 27.33 2.24 9.92
N SER A 168 27.33 1.94 11.22
CA SER A 168 28.12 2.68 12.21
C SER A 168 29.63 2.70 11.91
N THR A 169 30.11 1.76 11.09
CA THR A 169 31.51 1.62 10.67
C THR A 169 31.89 2.45 9.44
N TRP A 170 30.91 3.06 8.74
CA TRP A 170 31.18 3.88 7.58
C TRP A 170 31.87 5.18 7.94
N SER A 171 32.96 5.49 7.23
CA SER A 171 33.68 6.75 7.38
C SER A 171 33.05 7.85 6.52
N TRP A 172 33.33 9.11 6.86
CA TRP A 172 32.85 10.26 6.09
C TRP A 172 33.31 10.22 4.62
N THR A 173 34.57 9.84 4.42
CA THR A 173 35.17 9.63 3.10
C THR A 173 35.94 8.32 3.11
N SER A 174 35.51 7.35 2.31
CA SER A 174 36.24 6.10 2.10
C SER A 174 37.21 6.26 0.91
N PRO A 175 38.53 6.08 1.11
CA PRO A 175 39.50 6.12 0.02
C PRO A 175 39.50 4.83 -0.83
N THR A 176 39.00 3.72 -0.30
CA THR A 176 38.99 2.40 -0.97
C THR A 176 37.71 2.17 -1.78
N THR A 177 36.57 2.61 -1.25
CA THR A 177 35.24 2.36 -1.80
C THR A 177 34.40 3.63 -1.70
N PRO A 178 34.45 4.53 -2.70
CA PRO A 178 33.71 5.79 -2.66
C PRO A 178 32.21 5.59 -2.43
N SER A 179 31.63 4.47 -2.90
CA SER A 179 30.22 4.09 -2.72
C SER A 179 29.82 3.83 -1.27
N GLU A 180 30.76 3.49 -0.39
CA GLU A 180 30.54 3.19 1.04
C GLU A 180 30.96 4.36 1.93
N ALA A 181 30.83 5.59 1.42
CA ALA A 181 31.11 6.81 2.15
C ALA A 181 29.81 7.48 2.58
N ALA A 182 29.73 7.91 3.84
CA ALA A 182 28.57 8.66 4.34
C ALA A 182 28.34 9.93 3.50
N ARG A 183 29.40 10.54 2.96
CA ARG A 183 29.30 11.70 2.07
C ARG A 183 28.40 11.46 0.84
N ASN A 184 28.42 10.28 0.25
CA ASN A 184 27.59 9.99 -0.92
C ASN A 184 26.11 9.92 -0.56
N PHE A 185 25.82 9.31 0.59
CA PHE A 185 24.47 9.33 1.15
C PHE A 185 23.97 10.77 1.33
N TYR A 186 24.72 11.60 2.07
CA TYR A 186 24.29 12.98 2.30
C TYR A 186 24.18 13.81 1.02
N ASN A 187 25.08 13.65 0.05
CA ASN A 187 25.00 14.39 -1.22
C ASN A 187 23.72 14.04 -2.02
N ALA A 188 23.32 12.77 -2.01
CA ALA A 188 22.11 12.34 -2.70
C ALA A 188 20.85 12.78 -1.92
N TRP A 189 20.82 12.52 -0.62
CA TRP A 189 19.63 12.74 0.21
C TRP A 189 19.41 14.20 0.63
N LEU A 190 20.44 15.06 0.65
CA LEU A 190 20.27 16.50 0.85
C LEU A 190 19.57 17.19 -0.33
N ASN A 191 19.74 16.64 -1.54
CA ASN A 191 19.08 17.12 -2.76
C ASN A 191 17.83 16.27 -3.08
N PHE A 192 17.34 15.50 -2.11
CA PHE A 192 16.18 14.64 -2.28
C PHE A 192 14.93 15.48 -2.56
N SER A 193 14.24 15.14 -3.65
CA SER A 193 12.90 15.60 -3.93
C SER A 193 12.09 14.39 -4.34
N THR A 194 11.00 14.13 -3.63
CA THR A 194 10.08 13.04 -3.99
C THR A 194 9.41 13.34 -5.33
N MET A 195 9.28 12.30 -6.16
CA MET A 195 8.53 12.36 -7.43
C MET A 195 7.11 11.79 -7.27
N LYS A 196 6.70 11.47 -6.04
CA LYS A 196 5.36 10.97 -5.73
C LYS A 196 4.30 12.03 -6.01
N GLN A 197 3.16 11.57 -6.53
CA GLN A 197 2.00 12.43 -6.75
C GLN A 197 1.19 12.55 -5.45
N PHE A 198 0.91 13.79 -5.04
CA PHE A 198 0.10 14.11 -3.85
C PHE A 198 -1.36 14.44 -4.20
N THR A 199 -1.86 13.92 -5.32
CA THR A 199 -3.24 14.16 -5.81
C THR A 199 -4.31 13.73 -4.80
N TRP A 200 -3.97 12.81 -3.89
CA TRP A 200 -4.82 12.40 -2.77
C TRP A 200 -5.01 13.47 -1.67
N MET A 201 -4.15 14.50 -1.61
CA MET A 201 -4.30 15.66 -0.70
C MET A 201 -5.12 16.80 -1.32
N GLU A 202 -5.46 16.72 -2.61
CA GLU A 202 -6.17 17.79 -3.31
C GLU A 202 -7.64 17.84 -2.91
N GLN A 203 -8.01 18.86 -2.12
CA GLN A 203 -9.37 19.06 -1.59
C GLN A 203 -10.42 19.31 -2.68
N TYR A 204 -10.01 19.81 -3.85
CA TYR A 204 -10.90 20.15 -4.97
C TYR A 204 -10.67 19.27 -6.19
N ASN A 205 -10.25 18.03 -5.98
CA ASN A 205 -10.07 17.11 -7.09
C ASN A 205 -11.44 16.84 -7.76
N ALA A 206 -11.64 17.30 -9.00
CA ALA A 206 -12.87 17.10 -9.77
C ALA A 206 -13.21 15.60 -9.94
N VAL A 207 -12.18 14.76 -9.83
CA VAL A 207 -12.25 13.31 -9.85
C VAL A 207 -12.96 12.74 -8.61
N ASN A 208 -12.91 13.45 -7.48
CA ASN A 208 -13.62 13.14 -6.22
C ASN A 208 -15.04 13.74 -6.16
N ALA A 209 -15.52 14.42 -7.20
CA ALA A 209 -16.84 15.04 -7.18
C ALA A 209 -17.93 13.98 -6.92
N PRO A 210 -18.96 14.26 -6.12
CA PRO A 210 -20.02 13.28 -5.83
C PRO A 210 -20.82 12.88 -7.08
N ASP A 211 -20.84 13.74 -8.11
CA ASP A 211 -21.66 13.57 -9.31
C ASP A 211 -20.81 13.22 -10.55
N ARG A 212 -21.18 12.16 -11.27
CA ARG A 212 -20.46 11.64 -12.46
C ARG A 212 -20.37 12.67 -13.59
N ARG A 213 -21.32 13.61 -13.67
CA ARG A 213 -21.32 14.69 -14.66
C ARG A 213 -20.22 15.72 -14.43
N ILE A 214 -19.80 15.89 -13.18
CA ILE A 214 -18.75 16.83 -12.77
C ILE A 214 -17.36 16.16 -12.91
N ARG A 215 -17.32 14.82 -12.92
CA ARG A 215 -16.11 14.01 -13.12
C ARG A 215 -15.62 13.94 -14.58
N ARG A 216 -16.37 14.46 -15.56
CA ARG A 216 -16.05 14.40 -17.01
C ARG A 216 -15.47 15.70 -17.53
#